data_AF-A0AAE8G3N4-F1
#
_entry.id   AF-A0AAE8G3N4-F1
#
_cell.length_a   1.000
_cell.length_b   1.000
_cell.length_c   1.000
_cell.angle_alpha   90.00
_cell.angle_beta   90.00
_cell.angle_gamma   90.00
#
_symmetry.space_group_name_H-M   'P 1'
#
loop_
_entity.id
_entity.type
_entity.pdbx_description
1 polymer ?
#
loop_
_entity_poly.entity_id
_entity_poly.type
_entity_poly.pdbx_seq_one_letter_code
_entity_poly.pdbx_strand_id
1 'polypeptide(L)'
;MGKKTKLSIVAFVIFVIGGIIMFSLNQKRAQTEAQQIRQELMALYLVNHYEGIHRIEFTSFEQNTLTGTWTSNATVNDKVFVTFSIRKLLAEDEIGFGQHISQSKNNELVEKSNPSDIKEISIIKDLNIIY
;
A
#
# COMPACT_ATOMS: atom_id res chain seq x y z
N MET A 1 -1.01 19.91 50.02
CA MET A 1 -0.61 18.80 49.12
C MET A 1 0.86 18.46 49.35
N GLY A 2 1.16 17.24 49.80
CA GLY A 2 2.52 16.85 50.22
C GLY A 2 3.47 16.65 49.04
N LYS A 3 4.79 16.78 49.27
CA LYS A 3 5.83 16.57 48.24
C LYS A 3 5.68 15.22 47.53
N LYS A 4 5.30 14.16 48.26
CA LYS A 4 5.06 12.81 47.72
C LYS A 4 3.85 12.76 46.79
N THR A 5 2.77 13.48 47.11
CA THR A 5 1.56 13.57 46.27
C THR A 5 1.83 14.32 44.97
N LYS A 6 2.63 15.39 45.02
CA LYS A 6 3.06 16.13 43.81
C LYS A 6 3.95 15.26 42.92
N LEU A 7 4.89 14.50 43.49
CA LEU A 7 5.76 13.60 42.74
C LEU A 7 4.99 12.46 42.07
N SER A 8 4.02 11.87 42.77
CA SER A 8 3.16 10.80 42.23
C SER A 8 2.29 11.29 41.05
N ILE A 9 1.79 12.53 41.12
CA ILE A 9 1.03 13.12 40.01
C ILE A 9 1.93 13.37 38.79
N VAL A 10 3.14 13.90 39.00
CA VAL A 10 4.10 14.11 37.90
C VAL A 10 4.49 12.78 37.23
N ALA A 11 4.76 11.74 38.02
CA ALA A 11 5.07 10.41 37.49
C ALA A 11 3.89 9.82 36.68
N PHE A 12 2.66 9.99 37.17
CA PHE A 12 1.45 9.54 36.46
C PHE A 12 1.28 10.26 35.12
N VAL A 13 1.48 11.58 35.08
CA VAL A 13 1.37 12.37 33.85
C VAL A 13 2.40 11.92 32.80
N ILE A 14 3.65 11.67 33.18
CA ILE A 14 4.69 11.18 32.27
C ILE A 14 4.32 9.80 31.71
N PHE A 15 3.79 8.91 32.54
CA PHE A 15 3.39 7.57 32.11
C PHE A 15 2.24 7.62 31.09
N VAL A 16 1.23 8.48 31.33
CA VAL A 16 0.11 8.67 30.40
C VAL A 16 0.58 9.25 29.08
N ILE A 17 1.41 10.30 29.10
CA ILE A 17 1.95 10.92 27.88
C ILE A 17 2.82 9.92 27.10
N GLY A 18 3.70 9.19 27.78
CA GLY A 18 4.54 8.16 27.17
C GLY A 18 3.71 7.06 26.50
N GLY A 19 2.65 6.59 27.15
CA GLY A 19 1.72 5.61 26.59
C GLY A 19 1.01 6.10 25.32
N ILE A 20 0.54 7.35 25.31
CA ILE A 20 -0.12 7.96 24.14
C ILE A 20 0.86 8.07 22.96
N ILE A 21 2.09 8.54 23.21
CA ILE A 21 3.11 8.67 22.15
C ILE A 21 3.45 7.28 21.58
N MET A 22 3.67 6.29 22.43
CA MET A 22 4.00 4.93 22.00
C MET A 22 2.87 4.30 21.19
N PHE A 23 1.61 4.47 21.61
CA PHE A 23 0.43 4.01 20.88
C PHE A 23 0.31 4.67 19.50
N SER A 24 0.48 6.01 19.43
CA SER A 24 0.42 6.75 18.17
C SER A 24 1.52 6.33 17.19
N LEU A 25 2.75 6.15 17.67
CA LEU A 25 3.86 5.67 16.86
C LEU A 25 3.60 4.26 16.33
N ASN A 26 3.07 3.37 17.18
CA ASN A 26 2.76 2.01 16.78
C ASN A 26 1.65 1.96 15.71
N GLN A 27 0.62 2.81 15.86
CA GLN A 27 -0.45 2.93 14.87
C GLN A 27 0.07 3.45 13.52
N LYS A 28 0.97 4.45 13.53
CA LYS A 28 1.61 4.94 12.30
C LYS A 28 2.44 3.87 11.60
N ARG A 29 3.24 3.10 12.35
CA ARG A 29 4.03 1.98 11.80
C ARG A 29 3.13 0.94 11.15
N ALA A 30 2.09 0.51 11.86
CA ALA A 30 1.13 -0.46 11.34
C ALA A 30 0.46 0.02 10.04
N GLN A 31 0.12 1.31 9.94
CA GLN A 31 -0.43 1.88 8.70
C GLN A 31 0.59 1.87 7.55
N THR A 32 1.84 2.26 7.81
CA THR A 32 2.90 2.27 6.80
C THR A 32 3.21 0.86 6.29
N GLU A 33 3.35 -0.12 7.18
CA GLU A 33 3.56 -1.53 6.81
C GLU A 33 2.38 -2.06 5.97
N ALA A 34 1.16 -1.74 6.39
CA ALA A 34 -0.04 -2.16 5.70
C ALA A 34 -0.18 -1.52 4.29
N GLN A 35 0.32 -0.29 4.12
CA GLN A 35 0.42 0.37 2.82
C GLN A 35 1.45 -0.31 1.92
N GLN A 36 2.66 -0.56 2.44
CA GLN A 36 3.74 -1.20 1.69
C GLN A 36 3.34 -2.57 1.15
N ILE A 37 2.77 -3.42 2.02
CA ILE A 37 2.30 -4.77 1.62
C ILE A 37 1.28 -4.69 0.47
N ARG A 38 0.41 -3.68 0.47
CA ARG A 38 -0.60 -3.52 -0.57
C ARG A 38 -0.02 -3.03 -1.88
N GLN A 39 0.91 -2.09 -1.84
CA GLN A 39 1.64 -1.66 -3.04
C GLN A 39 2.44 -2.82 -3.63
N GLU A 40 3.05 -3.68 -2.80
CA GLU A 40 3.70 -4.92 -3.25
C GLU A 40 2.71 -5.89 -3.91
N LEU A 41 1.51 -6.10 -3.34
CA LEU A 41 0.47 -6.94 -3.95
C LEU A 41 -0.01 -6.38 -5.30
N MET A 42 -0.19 -5.07 -5.43
CA MET A 42 -0.55 -4.42 -6.70
C MET A 42 0.55 -4.58 -7.76
N ALA A 43 1.81 -4.44 -7.34
CA ALA A 43 2.95 -4.66 -8.23
C ALA A 43 3.05 -6.12 -8.68
N LEU A 44 2.83 -7.06 -7.76
CA LEU A 44 2.84 -8.49 -8.05
C LEU A 44 1.71 -8.86 -9.02
N TYR A 45 0.51 -8.32 -8.81
CA TYR A 45 -0.61 -8.50 -9.73
C TYR A 45 -0.23 -8.07 -11.16
N LEU A 46 0.39 -6.90 -11.33
CA LEU A 46 0.83 -6.42 -12.64
C LEU A 46 1.79 -7.41 -13.31
N VAL A 47 2.79 -7.88 -12.57
CA VAL A 47 3.79 -8.81 -13.10
C VAL A 47 3.19 -10.17 -13.43
N ASN A 48 2.23 -10.63 -12.64
CA ASN A 48 1.58 -11.91 -12.82
C ASN A 48 0.62 -11.93 -14.02
N HIS A 49 -0.01 -10.80 -14.33
CA HIS A 49 -1.07 -10.70 -15.34
C HIS A 49 -0.63 -10.05 -16.64
N TYR A 50 0.42 -9.23 -16.64
CA TYR A 50 0.82 -8.44 -17.80
C TYR A 50 2.27 -8.68 -18.21
N GLU A 51 2.51 -8.58 -19.51
CA GLU A 51 3.82 -8.72 -20.12
C GLU A 51 4.62 -7.40 -20.06
N GLY A 52 5.94 -7.53 -20.03
CA GLY A 52 6.84 -6.40 -20.23
C GLY A 52 6.83 -5.35 -19.12
N ILE A 53 6.37 -5.67 -17.91
CA ILE A 53 6.41 -4.77 -16.75
C ILE A 53 7.85 -4.58 -16.31
N HIS A 54 8.35 -3.34 -16.33
CA HIS A 54 9.71 -2.99 -15.90
C HIS A 54 9.77 -1.76 -14.97
N ARG A 55 8.74 -0.91 -14.96
CA ARG A 55 8.63 0.24 -14.06
C ARG A 55 7.19 0.41 -13.57
N ILE A 56 7.04 0.67 -12.28
CA ILE A 56 5.75 0.97 -11.64
C ILE A 56 5.96 2.20 -10.76
N GLU A 57 5.21 3.26 -11.00
CA GLU A 57 5.23 4.47 -10.18
C GLU A 57 3.85 4.69 -9.58
N PHE A 58 3.71 4.46 -8.29
CA PHE A 58 2.49 4.78 -7.56
C PHE A 58 2.37 6.31 -7.43
N THR A 59 1.27 6.86 -7.90
CA THR A 59 1.02 8.32 -7.88
C THR A 59 0.04 8.72 -6.80
N SER A 60 -0.76 7.78 -6.29
CA SER A 60 -1.59 7.97 -5.12
C SER A 60 -1.84 6.65 -4.39
N PHE A 61 -2.09 6.73 -3.09
CA PHE A 61 -2.46 5.57 -2.28
C PHE A 61 -3.34 6.02 -1.11
N GLU A 62 -4.57 5.55 -1.06
CA GLU A 62 -5.58 6.02 -0.11
C GLU A 62 -6.42 4.87 0.42
N GLN A 63 -6.81 4.95 1.70
CA GLN A 63 -7.78 4.05 2.30
C GLN A 63 -9.11 4.77 2.52
N ASN A 64 -10.19 4.19 2.01
CA ASN A 64 -11.52 4.52 2.47
C ASN A 64 -11.76 3.87 3.84
N THR A 65 -11.80 4.68 4.90
CA THR A 65 -11.93 4.21 6.28
C THR A 65 -13.29 3.59 6.60
N LEU A 66 -14.34 3.89 5.82
CA LEU A 66 -15.68 3.35 6.00
C LEU A 66 -15.82 1.95 5.39
N THR A 67 -15.30 1.75 4.19
CA THR A 67 -15.40 0.45 3.49
C THR A 67 -14.20 -0.45 3.72
N GLY A 68 -13.09 0.11 4.21
CA GLY A 68 -11.79 -0.56 4.35
C GLY A 68 -11.04 -0.70 3.02
N THR A 69 -11.60 -0.22 1.91
CA THR A 69 -11.01 -0.34 0.56
C THR A 69 -9.78 0.53 0.42
N TRP A 70 -8.72 -0.02 -0.15
CA TRP A 70 -7.53 0.70 -0.54
C TRP A 70 -7.54 0.93 -2.04
N THR A 71 -7.35 2.18 -2.46
CA THR A 71 -7.29 2.57 -3.86
C THR A 71 -5.93 3.18 -4.15
N SER A 72 -5.38 2.86 -5.32
CA SER A 72 -4.11 3.42 -5.74
C SER A 72 -4.11 3.70 -7.22
N ASN A 73 -3.55 4.84 -7.62
CA ASN A 73 -3.22 5.11 -9.02
C ASN A 73 -1.74 4.84 -9.24
N ALA A 74 -1.40 4.35 -10.43
CA ALA A 74 -0.01 4.16 -10.82
C ALA A 74 0.20 4.45 -12.31
N THR A 75 1.45 4.74 -12.66
CA THR A 75 1.94 4.77 -14.04
C THR A 75 2.88 3.59 -14.24
N VAL A 76 2.56 2.75 -15.22
CA VAL A 76 3.34 1.57 -15.59
C VAL A 76 4.14 1.87 -16.85
N ASN A 77 5.43 1.54 -16.83
CA ASN A 77 6.38 1.73 -17.94
C ASN A 77 6.34 3.15 -18.54
N ASP A 78 6.11 4.17 -17.70
CA ASP A 78 6.01 5.59 -18.07
C ASP A 78 4.89 5.94 -19.06
N LYS A 79 3.95 5.02 -19.31
CA LYS A 79 2.99 5.14 -20.41
C LYS A 79 1.55 4.82 -20.02
N VAL A 80 1.34 3.77 -19.24
CA VAL A 80 0.00 3.27 -18.96
C VAL A 80 -0.44 3.70 -17.57
N PHE A 81 -1.52 4.46 -17.52
CA PHE A 81 -2.15 4.90 -16.28
C PHE A 81 -3.15 3.86 -15.82
N VAL A 82 -3.05 3.43 -14.57
CA VAL A 82 -3.88 2.37 -14.00
C VAL A 82 -4.42 2.74 -12.63
N THR A 83 -5.54 2.14 -12.25
CA THR A 83 -6.10 2.21 -10.90
C THR A 83 -6.30 0.82 -10.34
N PHE A 84 -5.91 0.66 -9.07
CA PHE A 84 -6.14 -0.52 -8.26
C PHE A 84 -7.17 -0.23 -7.16
N SER A 85 -7.93 -1.24 -6.78
CA SER A 85 -8.80 -1.24 -5.60
C SER A 85 -8.71 -2.59 -4.87
N ILE A 86 -8.39 -2.60 -3.58
CA ILE A 86 -8.24 -3.82 -2.76
C ILE A 86 -9.10 -3.71 -1.51
N ARG A 87 -9.94 -4.72 -1.26
CA ARG A 87 -10.90 -4.69 -0.14
C ARG A 87 -10.52 -5.59 1.04
N LYS A 88 -9.93 -6.78 0.81
CA LYS A 88 -9.27 -7.61 1.84
C LYS A 88 -7.90 -8.13 1.41
N LEU A 89 -7.10 -8.49 2.41
CA LEU A 89 -5.68 -8.87 2.32
C LEU A 89 -5.44 -10.29 1.76
N LEU A 90 -6.48 -11.11 1.53
CA LEU A 90 -6.32 -12.56 1.51
C LEU A 90 -6.30 -13.23 0.13
N ALA A 91 -6.49 -12.49 -0.97
CA ALA A 91 -6.67 -13.11 -2.27
C ALA A 91 -6.40 -12.09 -3.41
N GLU A 92 -5.57 -12.43 -4.39
CA GLU A 92 -5.32 -11.61 -5.62
C GLU A 92 -6.63 -11.38 -6.39
N ASP A 93 -7.59 -12.29 -6.24
CA ASP A 93 -8.95 -12.33 -6.75
C ASP A 93 -9.88 -11.22 -6.20
N GLU A 94 -9.43 -10.40 -5.25
CA GLU A 94 -10.14 -9.19 -4.81
C GLU A 94 -9.52 -7.87 -5.32
N ILE A 95 -8.50 -7.92 -6.18
CA ILE A 95 -7.93 -6.71 -6.77
C ILE A 95 -8.80 -6.24 -7.94
N GLY A 96 -9.54 -5.17 -7.73
CA GLY A 96 -10.14 -4.41 -8.83
C GLY A 96 -9.04 -3.66 -9.59
N PHE A 97 -9.00 -3.84 -10.91
CA PHE A 97 -7.99 -3.23 -11.78
C PHE A 97 -8.66 -2.53 -12.96
N GLY A 98 -8.14 -1.36 -13.33
CA GLY A 98 -8.60 -0.62 -14.51
C GLY A 98 -7.47 0.15 -15.18
N GLN A 99 -7.47 0.13 -16.52
CA GLN A 99 -6.54 0.89 -17.35
C GLN A 99 -7.22 2.13 -17.93
N HIS A 100 -6.57 3.29 -17.84
CA HIS A 100 -7.09 4.55 -18.37
C HIS A 100 -6.55 4.80 -19.78
N ILE A 101 -7.10 4.12 -20.78
CA ILE A 101 -6.60 4.12 -22.18
C ILE A 101 -6.46 5.55 -22.74
N SER A 102 -7.47 6.41 -22.53
CA SER A 102 -7.46 7.79 -23.01
C SER A 102 -6.32 8.61 -22.39
N GLN A 103 -6.13 8.50 -21.06
CA GLN A 103 -5.02 9.15 -20.36
C GLN A 103 -3.66 8.57 -20.79
N SER A 104 -3.64 7.29 -21.15
CA SER A 104 -2.49 6.53 -21.62
C SER A 104 -2.15 6.77 -23.10
N LYS A 105 -2.78 7.74 -23.76
CA LYS A 105 -2.58 8.01 -25.20
C LYS A 105 -2.77 6.76 -26.07
N ASN A 106 -3.75 5.93 -25.74
CA ASN A 106 -4.05 4.64 -26.36
C ASN A 106 -2.97 3.55 -26.17
N ASN A 107 -2.05 3.71 -25.23
CA ASN A 107 -1.21 2.61 -24.77
C ASN A 107 -2.00 1.74 -23.78
N GLU A 108 -1.80 0.43 -23.86
CA GLU A 108 -2.43 -0.57 -23.01
C GLU A 108 -1.39 -1.61 -22.61
N LEU A 109 -1.54 -2.19 -21.42
CA LEU A 109 -0.77 -3.36 -21.00
C LEU A 109 -1.22 -4.58 -21.78
N VAL A 110 -0.25 -5.42 -22.17
CA VAL A 110 -0.52 -6.67 -22.86
C VAL A 110 -0.76 -7.77 -21.82
N GLU A 111 -1.96 -8.34 -21.81
CA GLU A 111 -2.27 -9.46 -20.93
C GLU A 111 -1.47 -10.70 -21.30
N LYS A 112 -0.93 -11.38 -20.29
CA LYS A 112 -0.31 -12.68 -20.45
C LYS A 112 -1.36 -13.71 -20.86
N SER A 113 -1.04 -14.54 -21.84
CA SER A 113 -1.92 -15.65 -22.24
C SER A 113 -2.17 -16.65 -21.11
N ASN A 114 -1.17 -16.84 -20.24
CA ASN A 114 -1.27 -17.63 -19.00
C ASN A 114 -0.78 -16.78 -17.82
N PRO A 115 -1.71 -16.18 -17.05
CA PRO A 115 -1.36 -15.49 -15.80
C PRO A 115 -0.60 -16.43 -14.87
N SER A 116 0.40 -15.90 -14.20
CA SER A 116 1.24 -16.69 -13.29
C SER A 116 0.76 -16.47 -11.85
N ASP A 117 0.41 -17.51 -11.10
CA ASP A 117 0.02 -17.37 -9.67
C ASP A 117 1.25 -17.28 -8.76
N ILE A 118 2.25 -16.48 -9.15
CA ILE A 118 3.51 -16.43 -8.42
C ILE A 118 3.33 -15.49 -7.24
N LYS A 119 3.38 -16.05 -6.02
CA LYS A 119 3.28 -15.31 -4.75
C LYS A 119 4.62 -14.76 -4.26
N GLU A 120 5.67 -14.88 -5.08
CA GLU A 120 7.04 -14.64 -4.67
C GLU A 120 7.43 -13.17 -4.88
N ILE A 121 7.57 -12.42 -3.78
CA ILE A 121 7.99 -11.01 -3.76
C ILE A 121 9.41 -10.83 -4.34
N SER A 122 10.22 -11.89 -4.40
CA SER A 122 11.53 -11.91 -5.07
C SER A 122 11.48 -11.39 -6.51
N ILE A 123 10.39 -11.65 -7.25
CA ILE A 123 10.26 -11.28 -8.66
C ILE A 123 10.13 -9.77 -8.86
N ILE A 124 9.53 -9.06 -7.89
CA ILE A 124 9.36 -7.61 -7.99
C ILE A 124 10.60 -6.83 -7.51
N LYS A 125 11.62 -7.51 -6.95
CA LYS A 125 12.84 -6.85 -6.45
C LYS A 125 13.71 -6.28 -7.57
N ASP A 126 13.63 -6.84 -8.76
CA ASP A 126 14.39 -6.38 -9.93
C ASP A 126 13.65 -5.28 -10.72
N LEU A 127 12.43 -4.92 -10.30
CA LEU A 127 11.64 -3.86 -10.90
C LEU A 127 11.96 -2.50 -10.30
N ASN A 128 11.87 -1.47 -11.13
CA ASN A 128 11.90 -0.10 -10.63
C ASN A 128 10.51 0.28 -10.11
N ILE A 129 10.29 0.08 -8.80
CA ILE A 129 9.06 0.46 -8.11
C ILE A 129 9.30 1.76 -7.35
N ILE A 130 8.50 2.76 -7.65
CA ILE A 130 8.49 4.06 -6.97
C ILE A 130 7.17 4.16 -6.20
N TYR A 131 7.27 4.35 -4.88
CA TYR A 131 6.15 4.32 -3.93
C TYR A 131 5.63 5.72 -3.58
#